data_AF-A0A495W7K1-F1
#
_entry.id   AF-A0A495W7K1-F1
#
_cell.length_a   1.000
_cell.length_b   1.000
_cell.length_c   1.000
_cell.angle_alpha   90.00
_cell.angle_beta   90.00
_cell.angle_gamma   90.00
#
_symmetry.space_group_name_H-M   'P 1'
#
loop_
_entity.id
_entity.type
_entity.pdbx_description
1 polymer ?
#
loop_
_entity_poly.entity_id
_entity_poly.type
_entity_poly.pdbx_seq_one_letter_code
_entity_poly.pdbx_strand_id
1 'polypeptide(L)'
;MIGLVVVSHSRLLADGVAELAGQMAPDVTIAPSGGDGAGGLGTDFDAVTEAVSRADSGTGVVVLFDLGSARMVAEMAAEASAGDVRVVDAPLVEGAVAAAVAAQRGSDLDEVAAAATGDRAAPAGARGEASGGGSAGVLGDGSAGGSEDGSVGVPGGGPAGVSGGGSAETPGDRAAGIPGGGSAELSGGGSAELSGGGSPGAPAEHAVREEVELTNEVGLHARPAALVARSLTGLDARVRVRFGPGEADATSVLALMGLGAPGGARVEVVATGPDAAEAVRRLRDLAARDFDE
;
A
#
# COMPACT_ATOMS: atom_id res chain seq x y z
N MET A 1 -15.10 -13.18 14.08
CA MET A 1 -13.85 -12.97 13.31
C MET A 1 -13.92 -11.59 12.70
N ILE A 2 -12.81 -10.88 12.55
CA ILE A 2 -12.83 -9.55 11.92
C ILE A 2 -13.35 -9.66 10.49
N GLY A 3 -14.39 -8.90 10.16
CA GLY A 3 -14.93 -8.80 8.81
C GLY A 3 -14.18 -7.77 7.97
N LEU A 4 -14.27 -7.87 6.65
CA LEU A 4 -13.65 -6.95 5.72
C LEU A 4 -14.68 -6.33 4.78
N VAL A 5 -14.50 -5.05 4.47
CA VAL A 5 -15.23 -4.35 3.42
C VAL A 5 -14.24 -3.74 2.44
N VAL A 6 -14.46 -4.01 1.15
CA VAL A 6 -13.66 -3.46 0.06
C VAL A 6 -14.50 -2.40 -0.66
N VAL A 7 -14.16 -1.13 -0.49
CA VAL A 7 -14.86 0.00 -1.10
C VAL A 7 -14.10 0.46 -2.35
N SER A 8 -14.77 0.58 -3.49
CA SER A 8 -14.16 1.14 -4.70
C SER A 8 -15.15 1.94 -5.52
N HIS A 9 -14.64 2.88 -6.32
CA HIS A 9 -15.43 3.51 -7.37
C HIS A 9 -15.93 2.51 -8.41
N SER A 10 -15.22 1.40 -8.61
CA SER A 10 -15.55 0.37 -9.59
C SER A 10 -16.07 -0.88 -8.90
N ARG A 11 -17.30 -1.28 -9.25
CA ARG A 11 -17.86 -2.56 -8.83
C ARG A 11 -16.96 -3.74 -9.19
N LEU A 12 -16.43 -3.76 -10.42
CA LEU A 12 -15.55 -4.83 -10.89
C LEU A 12 -14.26 -4.92 -10.08
N LEU A 13 -13.72 -3.78 -9.64
CA LEU A 13 -12.51 -3.77 -8.82
C LEU A 13 -12.81 -4.27 -7.41
N ALA A 14 -13.87 -3.77 -6.77
CA ALA A 14 -14.29 -4.23 -5.44
C ALA A 14 -14.54 -5.75 -5.43
N ASP A 15 -15.31 -6.24 -6.39
CA ASP A 15 -15.65 -7.67 -6.53
C ASP A 15 -14.38 -8.51 -6.76
N GLY A 16 -13.49 -8.08 -7.67
CA GLY A 16 -12.25 -8.81 -7.96
C GLY A 16 -11.27 -8.87 -6.80
N VAL A 17 -11.15 -7.79 -6.02
CA VAL A 17 -10.30 -7.76 -4.81
C VAL A 17 -10.89 -8.65 -3.72
N ALA A 18 -12.21 -8.61 -3.50
CA ALA A 18 -12.88 -9.48 -2.55
C ALA A 18 -12.74 -10.95 -2.93
N GLU A 19 -12.88 -11.28 -4.22
CA GLU A 19 -12.67 -12.64 -4.74
C GLU A 19 -11.24 -13.13 -4.47
N LEU A 20 -10.22 -12.32 -4.82
CA LEU A 20 -8.83 -12.68 -4.60
C LEU A 20 -8.52 -12.89 -3.11
N ALA A 21 -8.95 -11.96 -2.26
CA ALA A 21 -8.72 -12.05 -0.82
C ALA A 21 -9.46 -13.26 -0.21
N GLY A 22 -10.66 -13.59 -0.69
CA GLY A 22 -11.43 -14.75 -0.26
C GLY A 22 -10.77 -16.09 -0.61
N GLN A 23 -10.02 -16.18 -1.71
CA GLN A 23 -9.21 -17.39 -2.01
C GLN A 23 -8.11 -17.63 -0.96
N MET A 24 -7.59 -16.55 -0.36
CA MET A 24 -6.54 -16.63 0.65
C MET A 24 -7.09 -16.85 2.06
N ALA A 25 -8.34 -16.45 2.29
CA ALA A 25 -8.99 -16.41 3.59
C ALA A 25 -10.46 -16.89 3.49
N PRO A 26 -10.70 -18.20 3.31
CA PRO A 26 -12.04 -18.74 3.03
C PRO A 26 -13.03 -18.62 4.19
N ASP A 27 -12.55 -18.42 5.43
CA ASP A 27 -13.42 -18.29 6.61
C ASP A 27 -13.74 -16.82 6.95
N VAL A 28 -13.13 -15.86 6.26
CA VAL A 28 -13.33 -14.43 6.51
C VAL A 28 -14.47 -13.90 5.64
N THR A 29 -15.43 -13.22 6.26
CA THR A 29 -16.46 -12.49 5.51
C THR A 29 -15.84 -11.24 4.87
N ILE A 30 -15.81 -11.20 3.54
CA ILE A 30 -15.30 -10.07 2.76
C ILE A 30 -16.43 -9.54 1.89
N ALA A 31 -16.92 -8.34 2.19
CA ALA A 31 -18.05 -7.70 1.51
C ALA A 31 -17.56 -6.62 0.54
N PRO A 32 -17.68 -6.80 -0.78
CA PRO A 32 -17.38 -5.74 -1.74
C PRO A 32 -18.51 -4.70 -1.77
N SER A 33 -18.13 -3.44 -1.95
CA SER A 33 -19.02 -2.32 -2.27
C SER A 33 -18.36 -1.42 -3.31
N GLY A 34 -18.97 -1.30 -4.49
CA GLY A 34 -18.45 -0.35 -5.46
C GLY A 34 -19.42 0.03 -6.57
N GLY A 35 -19.15 1.19 -7.16
CA GLY A 35 -20.03 1.84 -8.11
C GLY A 35 -21.05 2.78 -7.44
N ASP A 36 -21.76 3.51 -8.29
CA ASP A 36 -22.77 4.51 -7.92
C ASP A 36 -24.19 3.92 -7.74
N GLY A 37 -24.36 2.60 -7.79
CA GLY A 37 -25.66 1.93 -7.76
C GLY A 37 -26.43 1.96 -9.10
N ALA A 38 -26.03 2.79 -10.06
CA ALA A 38 -26.60 2.88 -11.42
C ALA A 38 -25.75 2.14 -12.47
N GLY A 39 -24.62 1.54 -12.06
CA GLY A 39 -23.69 0.81 -12.93
C GLY A 39 -22.52 1.64 -13.45
N GLY A 40 -22.41 2.89 -13.00
CA GLY A 40 -21.28 3.77 -13.26
C GLY A 40 -20.20 3.70 -12.18
N LEU A 41 -19.16 4.52 -12.35
CA LEU A 41 -18.12 4.71 -11.34
C LEU A 41 -18.62 5.65 -10.25
N GLY A 42 -18.43 5.28 -8.99
CA GLY A 42 -18.83 6.09 -7.85
C GLY A 42 -18.85 5.30 -6.56
N THR A 43 -19.30 5.93 -5.47
CA THR A 43 -19.43 5.27 -4.18
C THR A 43 -20.79 5.61 -3.60
N ASP A 44 -21.63 4.58 -3.46
CA ASP A 44 -22.96 4.70 -2.88
C ASP A 44 -22.93 4.47 -1.35
N PHE A 45 -23.49 5.40 -0.59
CA PHE A 45 -23.45 5.36 0.88
C PHE A 45 -24.26 4.19 1.46
N ASP A 46 -25.44 3.93 0.90
CA ASP A 46 -26.32 2.87 1.39
C ASP A 46 -25.68 1.49 1.13
N ALA A 47 -25.08 1.28 -0.04
CA ALA A 47 -24.35 0.07 -0.39
C ALA A 47 -23.13 -0.18 0.53
N VAL A 48 -22.38 0.87 0.89
CA VAL A 48 -21.27 0.75 1.86
C VAL A 48 -21.80 0.38 3.24
N THR A 49 -22.88 1.02 3.70
CA THR A 49 -23.51 0.73 5.00
C THR A 49 -24.04 -0.71 5.06
N GLU A 50 -24.65 -1.20 3.99
CA GLU A 50 -25.08 -2.59 3.86
C GLU A 50 -23.88 -3.55 3.87
N ALA A 51 -22.79 -3.22 3.17
CA ALA A 51 -21.58 -4.04 3.16
C ALA A 51 -20.94 -4.15 4.55
N VAL A 52 -20.85 -3.04 5.30
CA VAL A 52 -20.41 -3.03 6.71
C VAL A 52 -21.30 -3.93 7.56
N SER A 53 -22.62 -3.78 7.44
CA SER A 53 -23.58 -4.59 8.19
C SER A 53 -23.47 -6.09 7.89
N ARG A 54 -23.17 -6.46 6.63
CA ARG A 54 -22.94 -7.86 6.23
C ARG A 54 -21.62 -8.43 6.73
N ALA A 55 -20.57 -7.61 6.80
CA ALA A 55 -19.26 -8.02 7.29
C ALA A 55 -19.21 -8.12 8.82
N ASP A 56 -20.06 -7.38 9.53
CA ASP A 56 -20.04 -7.34 10.99
C ASP A 56 -20.61 -8.62 11.62
N SER A 57 -19.72 -9.37 12.30
CA SER A 57 -20.07 -10.53 13.12
C SER A 57 -20.04 -10.23 14.63
N GLY A 58 -19.94 -8.95 15.01
CA GLY A 58 -19.81 -8.47 16.39
C GLY A 58 -18.38 -8.43 16.93
N THR A 59 -17.37 -8.80 16.12
CA THR A 59 -15.95 -8.73 16.51
C THR A 59 -15.23 -7.50 15.94
N GLY A 60 -15.88 -6.77 15.04
CA GLY A 60 -15.31 -5.60 14.36
C GLY A 60 -15.11 -5.81 12.85
N VAL A 61 -14.97 -4.69 12.12
CA VAL A 61 -14.86 -4.64 10.66
C VAL A 61 -13.72 -3.73 10.23
N VAL A 62 -12.88 -4.17 9.29
CA VAL A 62 -11.91 -3.32 8.60
C VAL A 62 -12.43 -2.94 7.22
N VAL A 63 -12.42 -1.64 6.92
CA VAL A 63 -12.86 -1.08 5.63
C VAL A 63 -11.65 -0.54 4.89
N LEU A 64 -11.41 -1.05 3.68
CA LEU A 64 -10.39 -0.55 2.75
C LEU A 64 -11.06 0.20 1.60
N PHE A 65 -10.36 1.17 1.01
CA PHE A 65 -10.88 1.99 -0.08
C PHE A 65 -9.82 2.24 -1.18
N ASP A 66 -10.24 2.66 -2.38
CA ASP A 66 -9.31 3.01 -3.46
C ASP A 66 -8.82 4.46 -3.42
N LEU A 67 -9.73 5.42 -3.58
CA LEU A 67 -9.44 6.84 -3.78
C LEU A 67 -10.17 7.70 -2.74
N GLY A 68 -9.70 8.94 -2.56
CA GLY A 68 -10.10 9.80 -1.45
C GLY A 68 -11.61 10.07 -1.30
N SER A 69 -12.41 10.08 -2.38
CA SER A 69 -13.88 10.23 -2.26
C SER A 69 -14.56 8.99 -1.67
N ALA A 70 -14.04 7.80 -1.93
CA ALA A 70 -14.53 6.56 -1.32
C ALA A 70 -14.25 6.53 0.18
N ARG A 71 -13.12 7.11 0.62
CA ARG A 71 -12.78 7.28 2.04
C ARG A 71 -13.83 8.06 2.80
N MET A 72 -14.28 9.21 2.27
CA MET A 72 -15.29 10.04 2.95
C MET A 72 -16.58 9.26 3.17
N VAL A 73 -17.03 8.50 2.17
CA VAL A 73 -18.24 7.67 2.28
C VAL A 73 -18.03 6.51 3.26
N ALA A 74 -16.86 5.87 3.24
CA ALA A 74 -16.50 4.82 4.19
C ALA A 74 -16.47 5.33 5.64
N GLU A 75 -15.91 6.52 5.89
CA GLU A 75 -15.88 7.16 7.21
C GLU A 75 -17.30 7.48 7.70
N MET A 76 -18.15 8.07 6.84
CA MET A 76 -19.55 8.32 7.20
C MET A 76 -20.31 7.03 7.53
N ALA A 77 -20.09 5.95 6.76
CA ALA A 77 -20.74 4.66 7.01
C ALA A 77 -20.21 3.99 8.30
N ALA A 78 -18.92 4.13 8.60
CA ALA A 78 -18.34 3.67 9.85
C ALA A 78 -18.92 4.41 11.06
N GLU A 79 -19.08 5.74 10.96
CA GLU A 79 -19.72 6.57 12.00
C GLU A 79 -21.20 6.22 12.22
N ALA A 80 -21.91 5.83 11.15
CA ALA A 80 -23.30 5.41 11.23
C ALA A 80 -23.49 3.98 11.81
N SER A 81 -22.43 3.18 11.84
CA SER A 81 -22.45 1.82 12.36
C SER A 81 -22.54 1.81 13.90
N ALA A 82 -23.23 0.82 14.44
CA ALA A 82 -23.23 0.54 15.88
C ALA A 82 -22.05 -0.35 16.32
N GLY A 83 -21.33 -0.95 15.35
CA GLY A 83 -20.20 -1.85 15.58
C GLY A 83 -18.85 -1.13 15.59
N ASP A 84 -17.79 -1.87 15.89
CA ASP A 84 -16.41 -1.37 15.85
C ASP A 84 -15.85 -1.44 14.42
N VAL A 85 -15.86 -0.30 13.71
CA VAL A 85 -15.49 -0.21 12.30
C VAL A 85 -14.25 0.65 12.13
N ARG A 86 -13.19 0.08 11.53
CA ARG A 86 -11.93 0.77 11.25
C ARG A 86 -11.78 1.02 9.75
N VAL A 87 -11.82 2.29 9.34
CA VAL A 87 -11.44 2.68 7.97
C VAL A 87 -9.92 2.81 7.88
N VAL A 88 -9.30 2.11 6.94
CA VAL A 88 -7.85 2.00 6.82
C VAL A 88 -7.39 2.51 5.46
N ASP A 89 -6.40 3.41 5.50
CA ASP A 89 -5.72 3.94 4.32
C ASP A 89 -4.55 3.04 3.95
N ALA A 90 -4.75 2.21 2.92
CA ALA A 90 -3.79 1.22 2.46
C ALA A 90 -3.96 0.97 0.95
N PRO A 91 -2.91 0.49 0.24
CA PRO A 91 -3.07 0.02 -1.14
C PRO A 91 -4.17 -1.04 -1.21
N LEU A 92 -5.24 -0.77 -1.97
CA LEU A 92 -6.50 -1.52 -1.87
C LEU A 92 -6.32 -3.04 -2.02
N VAL A 93 -5.54 -3.48 -3.01
CA VAL A 93 -5.38 -4.90 -3.33
C VAL A 93 -4.50 -5.59 -2.28
N GLU A 94 -3.29 -5.08 -2.07
CA GLU A 94 -2.29 -5.65 -1.18
C GLU A 94 -2.76 -5.61 0.28
N GLY A 95 -3.36 -4.48 0.68
CA GLY A 95 -3.91 -4.30 2.02
C GLY A 95 -5.08 -5.24 2.30
N ALA A 96 -6.00 -5.44 1.34
CA ALA A 96 -7.12 -6.35 1.52
C ALA A 96 -6.67 -7.80 1.70
N VAL A 97 -5.68 -8.24 0.91
CA VAL A 97 -5.11 -9.59 1.04
C VAL A 97 -4.38 -9.75 2.37
N ALA A 98 -3.58 -8.77 2.79
CA ALA A 98 -2.86 -8.82 4.05
C ALA A 98 -3.82 -8.85 5.26
N ALA A 99 -4.86 -8.03 5.24
CA ALA A 99 -5.90 -8.00 6.26
C ALA A 99 -6.69 -9.31 6.31
N ALA A 100 -7.09 -9.85 5.15
CA ALA A 100 -7.80 -11.13 5.08
C ALA A 100 -6.97 -12.27 5.67
N VAL A 101 -5.69 -12.33 5.33
CA VAL A 101 -4.76 -13.32 5.87
C VAL A 101 -4.54 -13.14 7.39
N ALA A 102 -4.57 -11.92 7.92
CA ALA A 102 -4.52 -11.68 9.36
C ALA A 102 -5.82 -12.10 10.07
N ALA A 103 -6.97 -11.71 9.53
CA ALA A 103 -8.28 -12.07 10.06
C ALA A 103 -8.50 -13.59 10.09
N GLN A 104 -8.07 -14.30 9.03
CA GLN A 104 -8.12 -15.77 8.93
C GLN A 104 -7.35 -16.47 10.05
N ARG A 105 -6.27 -15.86 10.55
CA ARG A 105 -5.50 -16.38 11.69
C ARG A 105 -6.15 -16.09 13.04
N GLY A 106 -7.23 -15.32 13.07
CA GLY A 106 -7.90 -14.89 14.29
C GLY A 106 -7.25 -13.69 14.98
N SER A 107 -6.46 -12.88 14.27
CA SER A 107 -5.94 -11.60 14.78
C SER A 107 -7.09 -10.66 15.18
N ASP A 108 -6.81 -9.78 16.15
CA ASP A 108 -7.76 -8.76 16.59
C ASP A 108 -7.89 -7.59 15.58
N LEU A 109 -8.83 -6.68 15.84
CA LEU A 109 -9.15 -5.58 14.92
C LEU A 109 -7.94 -4.67 14.65
N ASP A 110 -7.14 -4.39 15.67
CA ASP A 110 -5.97 -3.51 15.56
C ASP A 110 -4.86 -4.17 14.75
N GLU A 111 -4.61 -5.46 14.99
CA GLU A 111 -3.65 -6.26 14.24
C GLU A 111 -4.05 -6.41 12.76
N VAL A 112 -5.34 -6.62 12.48
CA VAL A 112 -5.85 -6.72 11.09
C VAL A 112 -5.72 -5.37 10.38
N ALA A 113 -6.05 -4.26 11.05
CA ALA A 113 -5.89 -2.92 10.49
C ALA A 113 -4.41 -2.58 10.23
N ALA A 114 -3.50 -2.95 11.13
CA ALA A 114 -2.06 -2.74 10.94
C ALA A 114 -1.51 -3.61 9.78
N ALA A 115 -2.00 -4.85 9.65
CA ALA A 115 -1.61 -5.70 8.53
C ALA A 115 -1.99 -5.10 7.17
N ALA A 116 -3.15 -4.43 7.07
CA ALA A 116 -3.58 -3.73 5.86
C ALA A 116 -2.62 -2.60 5.46
N THR A 117 -2.17 -1.77 6.41
CA THR A 117 -1.27 -0.62 6.12
C THR A 117 0.16 -1.04 5.82
N GLY A 118 0.52 -2.31 6.06
CA GLY A 118 1.90 -2.78 6.00
C GLY A 118 2.71 -2.41 7.25
N ASP A 119 2.08 -1.83 8.27
CA ASP A 119 2.69 -1.64 9.58
C ASP A 119 2.80 -3.01 10.25
N ARG A 120 4.01 -3.58 10.25
CA ARG A 120 4.30 -4.71 11.11
C ARG A 120 4.33 -4.23 12.56
N ALA A 121 3.16 -4.15 13.19
CA ALA A 121 3.08 -4.23 14.63
C ALA A 121 3.70 -5.57 15.06
N ALA A 122 4.75 -5.51 15.88
CA ALA A 122 5.30 -6.73 16.48
C ALA A 122 4.17 -7.40 17.29
N PRO A 123 3.99 -8.73 17.18
CA PRO A 123 2.89 -9.41 17.85
C PRO A 123 2.99 -9.16 19.36
N ALA A 124 1.94 -8.58 19.94
CA ALA A 124 1.80 -8.37 21.37
C ALA A 124 1.47 -9.71 22.05
N GLY A 125 2.44 -10.63 22.07
CA GLY A 125 2.17 -12.01 22.48
C GLY A 125 3.39 -12.92 22.54
N ALA A 126 4.52 -12.42 23.06
CA ALA A 126 5.66 -13.25 23.43
C ALA A 126 6.37 -12.70 24.68
N ARG A 127 5.61 -12.42 25.73
CA ARG A 127 6.16 -12.46 27.10
C ARG A 127 5.68 -13.77 27.70
N GLY A 128 6.51 -14.79 27.51
CA GLY A 128 6.31 -16.09 28.11
C GLY A 128 6.10 -15.97 29.62
N GLU A 129 5.16 -16.75 30.12
CA GLU A 129 5.09 -17.14 31.51
C GLU A 129 6.43 -17.77 31.91
N ALA A 130 7.29 -16.97 32.54
CA ALA A 130 8.39 -17.48 33.33
C ALA A 130 7.83 -17.89 34.71
N SER A 131 7.21 -19.06 34.74
CA SER A 131 7.09 -19.86 35.96
C SER A 131 8.49 -20.35 36.34
N GLY A 132 8.93 -20.03 37.57
CA GLY A 132 10.04 -20.74 38.22
C GLY A 132 11.07 -19.83 38.91
N GLY A 133 10.86 -19.55 40.20
CA GLY A 133 11.86 -18.89 41.03
C GLY A 133 11.43 -18.58 42.46
N GLY A 134 10.71 -19.50 43.11
CA GLY A 134 10.43 -19.40 44.55
C GLY A 134 11.69 -19.67 45.37
N SER A 135 12.00 -18.78 46.31
CA SER A 135 12.99 -19.03 47.37
C SER A 135 12.32 -18.98 48.74
N ALA A 136 12.48 -20.10 49.45
CA ALA A 136 12.59 -20.30 50.89
C ALA A 136 11.63 -19.53 51.84
N GLY A 137 10.69 -20.30 52.41
CA GLY A 137 10.03 -20.00 53.69
C GLY A 137 9.55 -21.31 54.32
N VAL A 138 10.16 -21.69 55.45
CA VAL A 138 10.02 -22.95 56.20
C VAL A 138 8.79 -22.93 57.13
N LEU A 139 8.39 -24.13 57.58
CA LEU A 139 7.39 -24.55 58.62
C LEU A 139 6.04 -24.98 57.99
N GLY A 140 5.70 -26.28 57.87
CA GLY A 140 5.42 -27.26 58.95
C GLY A 140 3.91 -27.17 59.29
N ASP A 141 3.05 -28.18 59.32
CA ASP A 141 3.08 -29.64 59.41
C ASP A 141 1.77 -30.22 58.78
N GLY A 142 1.65 -31.55 58.65
CA GLY A 142 0.37 -32.17 58.29
C GLY A 142 0.47 -33.49 57.50
N SER A 143 0.65 -34.60 58.22
CA SER A 143 0.54 -35.98 57.73
C SER A 143 -0.77 -36.27 57.00
N ALA A 144 -0.70 -37.01 55.89
CA ALA A 144 -1.23 -38.38 55.76
C ALA A 144 -1.34 -38.82 54.29
N GLY A 145 -0.95 -40.06 53.98
CA GLY A 145 -1.57 -40.82 52.90
C GLY A 145 -0.63 -41.53 51.92
N GLY A 146 -0.45 -42.84 52.13
CA GLY A 146 -0.48 -43.85 51.06
C GLY A 146 0.79 -44.05 50.22
N SER A 147 1.55 -45.09 50.54
CA SER A 147 2.62 -45.66 49.72
C SER A 147 2.19 -47.06 49.27
N GLU A 148 2.01 -47.29 47.96
CA GLU A 148 2.11 -48.60 47.28
C GLU A 148 2.51 -48.27 45.82
N ASP A 149 3.77 -48.42 45.41
CA ASP A 149 4.48 -49.64 44.97
C ASP A 149 4.40 -49.83 43.44
N GLY A 150 5.51 -50.27 42.81
CA GLY A 150 5.51 -50.75 41.42
C GLY A 150 6.50 -50.10 40.44
N SER A 151 7.79 -50.32 40.66
CA SER A 151 8.84 -50.23 39.63
C SER A 151 8.77 -51.37 38.59
N VAL A 152 9.59 -51.26 37.53
CA VAL A 152 10.05 -52.27 36.54
C VAL A 152 9.27 -52.23 35.21
N GLY A 153 9.86 -52.14 34.01
CA GLY A 153 11.26 -52.19 33.61
C GLY A 153 11.46 -51.94 32.10
N VAL A 154 12.72 -51.82 31.71
CA VAL A 154 13.30 -51.79 30.34
C VAL A 154 14.13 -53.10 30.26
N PRO A 155 14.31 -53.85 29.13
CA PRO A 155 14.95 -53.32 27.92
C PRO A 155 14.73 -54.01 26.54
N GLY A 156 15.18 -53.31 25.49
CA GLY A 156 16.13 -53.88 24.51
C GLY A 156 15.63 -54.18 23.08
N GLY A 157 16.39 -53.68 22.09
CA GLY A 157 16.56 -54.33 20.78
C GLY A 157 16.36 -53.45 19.53
N GLY A 158 17.45 -52.90 18.97
CA GLY A 158 17.51 -52.50 17.54
C GLY A 158 17.88 -53.71 16.65
N PRO A 159 18.49 -53.55 15.45
CA PRO A 159 18.58 -52.38 14.57
C PRO A 159 18.36 -52.72 13.06
N ALA A 160 18.68 -51.75 12.18
CA ALA A 160 19.15 -51.88 10.79
C ALA A 160 18.14 -51.73 9.63
N GLY A 161 18.50 -50.86 8.68
CA GLY A 161 17.83 -50.68 7.39
C GLY A 161 18.31 -49.46 6.61
N VAL A 162 19.52 -49.57 6.04
CA VAL A 162 20.21 -48.61 5.17
C VAL A 162 19.61 -48.54 3.76
N SER A 163 19.69 -47.38 3.11
CA SER A 163 20.09 -47.12 1.70
C SER A 163 19.43 -45.81 1.23
N GLY A 164 20.15 -44.73 0.88
CA GLY A 164 21.10 -44.63 -0.23
C GLY A 164 20.34 -44.08 -1.46
N GLY A 165 20.72 -43.01 -2.16
CA GLY A 165 21.90 -42.16 -2.08
C GLY A 165 21.67 -40.88 -2.89
N GLY A 166 22.55 -39.91 -2.67
CA GLY A 166 22.71 -38.74 -3.53
C GLY A 166 23.73 -38.97 -4.64
N SER A 167 23.75 -38.03 -5.58
CA SER A 167 24.85 -37.72 -6.51
C SER A 167 24.80 -36.18 -6.60
N ALA A 168 25.78 -35.35 -6.19
CA ALA A 168 27.22 -35.29 -6.47
C ALA A 168 27.48 -35.32 -7.99
N GLU A 169 28.13 -34.39 -8.69
CA GLU A 169 28.98 -33.21 -8.45
C GLU A 169 28.97 -32.41 -9.81
N THR A 170 29.53 -31.21 -10.04
CA THR A 170 30.94 -30.77 -9.91
C THR A 170 31.05 -29.27 -10.38
N PRO A 171 32.23 -28.60 -10.39
CA PRO A 171 32.52 -27.37 -9.62
C PRO A 171 32.77 -26.14 -10.56
N GLY A 172 32.74 -24.88 -10.10
CA GLY A 172 33.81 -24.20 -9.35
C GLY A 172 34.70 -23.36 -10.27
N ASP A 173 34.70 -22.03 -10.11
CA ASP A 173 35.94 -21.26 -10.24
C ASP A 173 35.90 -20.00 -9.36
N ARG A 174 37.06 -19.68 -8.78
CA ARG A 174 37.29 -18.65 -7.76
C ARG A 174 38.12 -17.49 -8.34
N ALA A 175 37.97 -16.36 -7.66
CA ALA A 175 38.97 -15.31 -7.43
C ALA A 175 39.17 -14.23 -8.52
N ALA A 176 38.98 -12.97 -8.14
CA ALA A 176 40.06 -12.01 -7.88
C ALA A 176 39.47 -10.63 -7.54
N GLY A 177 40.10 -9.91 -6.62
CA GLY A 177 39.75 -8.53 -6.28
C GLY A 177 40.92 -7.56 -6.45
N ILE A 178 40.55 -6.27 -6.59
CA ILE A 178 41.22 -5.03 -6.12
C ILE A 178 42.46 -4.56 -6.94
N PRO A 179 42.86 -3.24 -7.01
CA PRO A 179 42.24 -1.94 -6.63
C PRO A 179 42.27 -0.83 -7.73
N GLY A 180 41.67 0.33 -7.43
CA GLY A 180 42.45 1.59 -7.37
C GLY A 180 42.24 2.66 -8.46
N GLY A 181 41.82 3.85 -8.03
CA GLY A 181 41.82 5.07 -8.84
C GLY A 181 41.08 6.24 -8.18
N GLY A 182 41.56 6.69 -7.02
CA GLY A 182 41.09 7.90 -6.36
C GLY A 182 41.81 9.16 -6.85
N SER A 183 41.13 10.31 -6.72
CA SER A 183 41.62 11.67 -6.46
C SER A 183 40.35 12.55 -6.37
N ALA A 184 40.06 13.37 -5.37
CA ALA A 184 40.86 13.87 -4.26
C ALA A 184 39.93 14.26 -3.10
N GLU A 185 40.44 14.09 -1.88
CA GLU A 185 39.90 14.67 -0.65
C GLU A 185 40.12 16.17 -0.63
N LEU A 186 39.14 16.96 -0.18
CA LEU A 186 39.37 18.15 0.64
C LEU A 186 38.17 18.38 1.59
N SER A 187 38.37 17.98 2.83
CA SER A 187 38.11 18.73 4.08
C SER A 187 36.73 19.35 4.35
N GLY A 188 36.13 18.92 5.46
CA GLY A 188 35.54 19.86 6.43
C GLY A 188 34.11 19.59 6.90
N GLY A 189 33.98 19.17 8.17
CA GLY A 189 33.03 19.80 9.11
C GLY A 189 31.58 19.32 9.15
N GLY A 190 31.32 18.42 10.10
CA GLY A 190 30.21 18.38 11.07
C GLY A 190 28.90 19.16 10.90
N SER A 191 27.85 18.51 11.43
CA SER A 191 26.59 19.05 11.97
C SER A 191 25.47 19.20 10.93
N ALA A 192 24.45 18.34 10.94
CA ALA A 192 23.29 18.37 11.84
C ALA A 192 22.26 19.46 11.48
N GLU A 193 21.03 19.00 11.28
CA GLU A 193 19.74 19.69 11.40
C GLU A 193 19.13 20.48 10.22
N LEU A 194 17.97 19.96 9.80
CA LEU A 194 16.66 20.60 9.71
C LEU A 194 16.46 21.90 8.91
N SER A 195 15.59 21.75 7.90
CA SER A 195 14.42 22.57 7.60
C SER A 195 14.58 24.02 7.13
N GLY A 196 13.91 24.30 6.00
CA GLY A 196 13.19 25.56 5.77
C GLY A 196 14.05 26.79 5.43
N GLY A 197 14.14 27.11 4.14
CA GLY A 197 14.65 28.41 3.72
C GLY A 197 14.76 28.51 2.21
N GLY A 198 13.66 28.88 1.54
CA GLY A 198 13.73 29.28 0.15
C GLY A 198 14.66 30.47 -0.01
N SER A 199 15.54 30.41 -1.00
CA SER A 199 16.08 31.61 -1.65
C SER A 199 16.59 31.30 -3.06
N PRO A 200 16.65 32.35 -3.90
CA PRO A 200 16.25 32.30 -5.30
C PRO A 200 17.42 32.10 -6.26
N GLY A 201 17.08 31.63 -7.48
CA GLY A 201 17.84 31.92 -8.70
C GLY A 201 19.15 31.15 -8.87
N ALA A 202 19.06 29.90 -9.33
CA ALA A 202 20.07 29.35 -10.23
C ALA A 202 19.68 29.71 -11.68
N PRO A 203 20.65 30.00 -12.58
CA PRO A 203 20.37 30.54 -13.91
C PRO A 203 19.54 29.56 -14.74
N ALA A 204 18.61 30.12 -15.51
CA ALA A 204 17.72 29.39 -16.40
C ALA A 204 18.51 28.64 -17.48
N GLU A 205 18.78 27.36 -17.24
CA GLU A 205 19.12 26.42 -18.31
C GLU A 205 17.83 26.09 -19.06
N HIS A 206 17.62 26.79 -20.18
CA HIS A 206 16.57 26.63 -21.20
C HIS A 206 15.21 26.14 -20.68
N ALA A 207 14.52 27.01 -19.92
CA ALA A 207 13.10 26.82 -19.64
C ALA A 207 12.27 27.24 -20.86
N VAL A 208 11.52 26.31 -21.43
CA VAL A 208 10.54 26.59 -22.50
C VAL A 208 9.18 26.77 -21.85
N ARG A 209 8.50 27.86 -22.18
CA ARG A 209 7.17 28.18 -21.67
C ARG A 209 6.23 28.43 -22.83
N GLU A 210 5.07 27.79 -22.78
CA GLU A 210 4.04 27.96 -23.81
C GLU A 210 2.65 27.88 -23.19
N GLU A 211 1.73 28.67 -23.72
CA GLU A 211 0.31 28.60 -23.38
C GLU A 211 -0.37 27.62 -24.33
N VAL A 212 -1.01 26.59 -23.78
CA VAL A 212 -1.71 25.55 -24.54
C VAL A 212 -3.20 25.63 -24.20
N GLU A 213 -4.04 25.70 -25.24
CA GLU A 213 -5.49 25.63 -25.09
C GLU A 213 -5.95 24.17 -25.03
N LEU A 214 -6.75 23.82 -24.03
CA LEU A 214 -7.38 22.52 -23.91
C LEU A 214 -8.59 22.49 -24.84
N THR A 215 -8.44 21.99 -26.06
CA THR A 215 -9.52 22.03 -27.06
C THR A 215 -10.66 21.06 -26.77
N ASN A 216 -10.39 20.04 -25.96
CA ASN A 216 -11.37 19.00 -25.67
C ASN A 216 -12.43 19.49 -24.69
N GLU A 217 -13.64 18.93 -24.75
CA GLU A 217 -14.80 19.44 -24.01
C GLU A 217 -14.63 19.39 -22.48
N VAL A 218 -13.91 18.39 -21.97
CA VAL A 218 -13.85 18.08 -20.52
C VAL A 218 -12.55 18.56 -19.87
N GLY A 219 -11.49 18.82 -20.64
CA GLY A 219 -10.18 19.26 -20.14
C GLY A 219 -9.27 18.10 -19.69
N LEU A 220 -8.44 18.29 -18.66
CA LEU A 220 -7.42 17.31 -18.23
C LEU A 220 -7.99 16.16 -17.36
N HIS A 221 -9.03 15.46 -17.82
CA HIS A 221 -9.55 14.25 -17.16
C HIS A 221 -8.67 13.01 -17.45
N ALA A 222 -9.07 11.85 -16.94
CA ALA A 222 -8.26 10.63 -16.93
C ALA A 222 -7.64 10.24 -18.29
N ARG A 223 -8.36 10.41 -19.40
CA ARG A 223 -7.90 10.01 -20.73
C ARG A 223 -6.88 11.01 -21.33
N PRO A 224 -7.19 12.31 -21.48
CA PRO A 224 -6.22 13.32 -21.90
C PRO A 224 -4.99 13.38 -20.98
N ALA A 225 -5.18 13.31 -19.65
CA ALA A 225 -4.08 13.29 -18.70
C ALA A 225 -3.13 12.10 -18.91
N ALA A 226 -3.67 10.91 -19.21
CA ALA A 226 -2.86 9.73 -19.53
C ALA A 226 -2.13 9.86 -20.87
N LEU A 227 -2.71 10.54 -21.87
CA LEU A 227 -2.05 10.80 -23.15
C LEU A 227 -0.91 11.82 -23.00
N VAL A 228 -1.11 12.87 -22.20
CA VAL A 228 -0.05 13.82 -21.84
C VAL A 228 1.12 13.09 -21.18
N ALA A 229 0.87 12.35 -20.10
CA ALA A 229 1.92 11.63 -19.38
C ALA A 229 2.67 10.62 -20.28
N ARG A 230 1.95 9.91 -21.16
CA ARG A 230 2.56 8.97 -22.12
C ARG A 230 3.40 9.68 -23.19
N SER A 231 2.94 10.82 -23.72
CA SER A 231 3.68 11.54 -24.76
C SER A 231 5.03 12.07 -24.29
N LEU A 232 5.18 12.27 -22.98
CA LEU A 232 6.39 12.73 -22.32
C LEU A 232 7.33 11.58 -21.90
N THR A 233 6.92 10.32 -22.05
CA THR A 233 7.74 9.18 -21.65
C THR A 233 9.03 9.11 -22.46
N GLY A 234 10.16 8.95 -21.77
CA GLY A 234 11.48 8.82 -22.37
C GLY A 234 12.15 10.15 -22.75
N LEU A 235 11.55 11.30 -22.41
CA LEU A 235 12.19 12.61 -22.55
C LEU A 235 12.99 12.96 -21.29
N ASP A 236 14.17 13.56 -21.47
CA ASP A 236 14.91 14.22 -20.41
C ASP A 236 14.40 15.67 -20.25
N ALA A 237 13.18 15.78 -19.72
CA ALA A 237 12.54 17.06 -19.44
C ALA A 237 11.62 16.97 -18.23
N ARG A 238 11.73 17.94 -17.34
CA ARG A 238 10.73 18.20 -16.29
C ARG A 238 9.67 19.13 -16.84
N VAL A 239 8.42 18.68 -16.85
CA VAL A 239 7.28 19.42 -17.43
C VAL A 239 6.23 19.67 -16.35
N ARG A 240 5.87 20.93 -16.16
CA ARG A 240 4.87 21.38 -15.20
C ARG A 240 3.72 22.06 -15.95
N VAL A 241 2.49 21.75 -15.59
CA VAL A 241 1.28 22.38 -16.13
C VAL A 241 0.65 23.23 -15.04
N ARG A 242 0.37 24.50 -15.35
CA ARG A 242 -0.24 25.46 -14.43
C ARG A 242 -1.60 25.90 -14.93
N PHE A 243 -2.53 25.99 -14.00
CA PHE A 243 -3.86 26.54 -14.24
C PHE A 243 -4.36 27.23 -12.96
N GLY A 244 -4.65 28.53 -13.06
CA GLY A 244 -4.98 29.35 -11.90
C GLY A 244 -3.90 29.26 -10.81
N PRO A 245 -4.24 28.94 -9.54
CA PRO A 245 -3.26 28.76 -8.47
C PRO A 245 -2.61 27.36 -8.45
N GLY A 246 -3.10 26.42 -9.27
CA GLY A 246 -2.65 25.03 -9.26
C GLY A 246 -1.45 24.79 -10.19
N GLU A 247 -0.60 23.83 -9.81
CA GLU A 247 0.50 23.35 -10.64
C GLU A 247 0.65 21.84 -10.50
N ALA A 248 0.73 21.13 -11.62
CA ALA A 248 0.83 19.68 -11.70
C ALA A 248 2.10 19.25 -12.45
N ASP A 249 2.66 18.10 -12.07
CA ASP A 249 3.67 17.41 -12.87
C ASP A 249 2.97 16.71 -14.05
N ALA A 250 3.41 17.00 -15.28
CA ALA A 250 2.76 16.47 -16.48
C ALA A 250 2.96 14.96 -16.69
N THR A 251 3.86 14.33 -15.94
CA THR A 251 4.03 12.86 -15.94
C THR A 251 3.09 12.15 -14.96
N SER A 252 2.48 12.90 -14.03
CA SER A 252 1.53 12.36 -13.06
C SER A 252 0.09 12.55 -13.53
N VAL A 253 -0.51 11.46 -13.99
CA VAL A 253 -1.92 11.44 -14.45
C VAL A 253 -2.86 11.98 -13.37
N LEU A 254 -2.66 11.56 -12.11
CA LEU A 254 -3.50 12.02 -10.99
C LEU A 254 -3.31 13.51 -10.68
N ALA A 255 -2.08 14.02 -10.75
CA ALA A 255 -1.83 15.44 -10.50
C ALA A 255 -2.47 16.32 -11.59
N LEU A 256 -2.42 15.88 -12.85
CA LEU A 256 -3.08 16.57 -13.96
C LEU A 256 -4.60 16.58 -13.80
N MET A 257 -5.20 15.46 -13.40
CA MET A 257 -6.64 15.39 -13.11
C MET A 257 -7.04 16.31 -11.94
N GLY A 258 -6.20 16.37 -10.90
CA GLY A 258 -6.42 17.24 -9.74
C GLY A 258 -6.24 18.73 -10.03
N LEU A 259 -5.67 19.11 -11.18
CA LEU A 259 -5.50 20.51 -11.58
C LEU A 259 -6.84 21.19 -11.89
N GLY A 260 -7.87 20.42 -12.25
CA GLY A 260 -9.22 20.93 -12.47
C GLY A 260 -9.33 21.91 -13.64
N ALA A 261 -8.44 21.82 -14.63
CA ALA A 261 -8.49 22.66 -15.83
C ALA A 261 -9.61 22.18 -16.78
N PRO A 262 -10.68 22.96 -16.99
CA PRO A 262 -11.82 22.55 -17.82
C PRO A 262 -11.51 22.69 -19.31
N GLY A 263 -12.35 22.11 -20.15
CA GLY A 263 -12.30 22.31 -21.61
C GLY A 263 -12.38 23.79 -22.00
N GLY A 264 -11.66 24.16 -23.05
CA GLY A 264 -11.48 25.54 -23.51
C GLY A 264 -10.56 26.40 -22.64
N ALA A 265 -10.03 25.87 -21.53
CA ALA A 265 -9.09 26.60 -20.69
C ALA A 265 -7.72 26.72 -21.35
N ARG A 266 -7.00 27.78 -20.99
CA ARG A 266 -5.59 27.95 -21.33
C ARG A 266 -4.72 27.58 -20.14
N VAL A 267 -3.80 26.66 -20.35
CA VAL A 267 -2.84 26.21 -19.33
C VAL A 267 -1.43 26.66 -19.70
N GLU A 268 -0.64 27.08 -18.71
CA GLU A 268 0.77 27.38 -18.92
C GLU A 268 1.57 26.08 -18.76
N VAL A 269 2.26 25.67 -19.82
CA VAL A 269 3.20 24.55 -19.81
C VAL A 269 4.61 25.09 -19.64
N VAL A 270 5.31 24.63 -18.61
CA VAL A 270 6.69 24.98 -18.33
C VAL A 270 7.54 23.72 -18.38
N ALA A 271 8.43 23.63 -19.37
CA ALA A 271 9.37 22.54 -19.52
C ALA A 271 10.81 23.00 -19.27
N THR A 272 11.60 22.17 -18.61
CA THR A 272 13.03 22.41 -18.32
C THR A 272 13.81 21.13 -18.57
N GLY A 273 15.05 21.26 -19.05
CA GLY A 273 15.91 20.12 -19.38
C GLY A 273 16.23 20.02 -20.88
N PRO A 274 17.12 19.09 -21.27
CA PRO A 274 17.58 18.92 -22.65
C PRO A 274 16.44 18.79 -23.69
N ASP A 275 15.37 18.09 -23.34
CA ASP A 275 14.23 17.83 -24.23
C ASP A 275 13.07 18.81 -24.02
N ALA A 276 13.26 19.93 -23.32
CA ALA A 276 12.18 20.86 -22.97
C ALA A 276 11.38 21.36 -24.17
N ALA A 277 12.06 21.69 -25.27
CA ALA A 277 11.40 22.13 -26.50
C ALA A 277 10.59 21.00 -27.18
N GLU A 278 11.06 19.76 -27.11
CA GLU A 278 10.34 18.60 -27.64
C GLU A 278 9.12 18.27 -26.80
N ALA A 279 9.25 18.32 -25.47
CA ALA A 279 8.15 18.10 -24.55
C ALA A 279 6.98 19.07 -24.80
N VAL A 280 7.27 20.36 -24.94
CA VAL A 280 6.24 21.38 -25.22
C VAL A 280 5.60 21.16 -26.59
N ARG A 281 6.39 20.85 -27.63
CA ARG A 281 5.85 20.51 -28.96
C ARG A 281 4.86 19.35 -28.90
N ARG A 282 5.20 18.27 -28.21
CA ARG A 282 4.31 17.10 -28.09
C ARG A 282 3.00 17.42 -27.39
N LEU A 283 3.02 18.24 -26.33
CA LEU A 283 1.80 18.66 -25.66
C LEU A 283 0.93 19.53 -26.57
N ARG A 284 1.55 20.46 -27.30
CA ARG A 284 0.85 21.31 -28.27
C ARG A 284 0.22 20.48 -29.39
N ASP A 285 0.95 19.52 -29.95
CA ASP A 285 0.47 18.64 -31.02
C ASP A 285 -0.65 17.72 -30.52
N LEU A 286 -0.59 17.30 -29.26
CA LEU A 286 -1.66 16.52 -28.64
C LEU A 286 -2.92 17.37 -28.44
N ALA A 287 -2.79 18.59 -27.95
CA ALA A 287 -3.90 19.53 -27.83
C ALA A 287 -4.49 19.90 -29.21
N ALA A 288 -3.66 20.11 -30.23
CA ALA A 288 -4.14 20.39 -31.59
C ALA A 288 -4.90 19.22 -32.23
N ARG A 289 -4.69 17.99 -31.75
CA ARG A 289 -5.42 16.78 -32.15
C ARG A 289 -6.58 16.45 -31.19
N ASP A 290 -7.01 17.41 -30.39
CA ASP A 290 -8.10 17.26 -29.43
C ASP A 290 -7.89 16.13 -28.42
N PHE A 291 -6.63 15.86 -28.06
CA PHE A 291 -6.24 14.73 -27.21
C PHE A 291 -6.76 13.37 -27.74
N ASP A 292 -6.90 13.23 -29.07
CA ASP A 292 -7.38 12.01 -29.72
C ASP A 292 -8.78 11.58 -29.23
N GLU A 293 -9.67 12.57 -29.03
CA GLU A 293 -11.10 12.41 -28.72
C GLU A 293 -12.01 12.68 -29.92
#